data_AF-A0A926AA50-F1
#
_entry.id   AF-A0A926AA50-F1
#
_cell.length_a   1.000
_cell.length_b   1.000
_cell.length_c   1.000
_cell.angle_alpha   90.00
_cell.angle_beta   90.00
_cell.angle_gamma   90.00
#
_symmetry.space_group_name_H-M   'P 1'
#
loop_
_entity.id
_entity.type
_entity.pdbx_description
1 polymer ?
#
loop_
_entity_poly.entity_id
_entity_poly.type
_entity_poly.pdbx_seq_one_letter_code
_entity_poly.pdbx_strand_id
1 'polypeptide(L)'
;MDIIFNCPKCQQELEVDSSGAGSEIDCPSCAESIEIPQVGTKGTRTSGADTSGRIPVAPPPSANPIGTSAAAKVEMHLKVPVRTTPGESLITKALVPLEVSAKESDKKVKVKTIRHTDCVEVGHDRFDETVTNFLVKVGEANIVNISPLTYTHIDISSQKLVTDYAVLIVYRG
;
A
#
# COMPACT_ATOMS: atom_id res chain seq x y z
N MET A 1 -20.31 -0.91 10.05
CA MET A 1 -20.46 0.46 9.52
C MET A 1 -19.14 1.12 9.77
N ASP A 2 -18.52 1.68 8.74
CA ASP A 2 -17.12 2.04 8.84
C ASP A 2 -16.96 3.51 9.26
N ILE A 3 -15.99 3.77 10.14
CA ILE A 3 -15.57 5.10 10.59
C ILE A 3 -14.31 5.46 9.83
N ILE A 4 -14.39 6.53 9.05
CA ILE A 4 -13.25 7.12 8.36
C ILE A 4 -12.77 8.31 9.17
N PHE A 5 -11.49 8.31 9.54
CA PHE A 5 -10.83 9.37 10.30
C PHE A 5 -9.34 9.49 9.94
N ASN A 6 -8.72 10.62 10.27
CA ASN A 6 -7.31 10.86 9.95
C ASN A 6 -6.43 10.70 11.20
N CYS A 7 -5.29 10.02 11.04
CA CYS A 7 -4.29 9.87 12.10
C CYS A 7 -3.76 11.25 12.55
N PRO A 8 -3.70 11.56 13.85
CA PRO A 8 -3.24 12.86 14.35
C PRO A 8 -1.73 13.11 14.15
N LYS A 9 -0.92 12.07 13.92
CA LYS A 9 0.53 12.20 13.76
C LYS A 9 0.96 12.36 12.30
N CYS A 10 0.50 11.48 11.42
CA CYS A 10 0.91 11.45 10.02
C CYS A 10 -0.18 11.91 9.04
N GLN A 11 -1.38 12.24 9.53
CA GLN A 11 -2.55 12.68 8.73
C GLN A 11 -3.03 11.65 7.71
N GLN A 12 -2.58 10.39 7.82
CA GLN A 12 -3.09 9.28 7.03
C GLN A 12 -4.57 9.04 7.29
N GLU A 13 -5.37 8.91 6.23
CA GLU A 13 -6.77 8.48 6.32
C GLU A 13 -6.83 6.98 6.66
N LEU A 14 -7.62 6.65 7.67
CA LEU A 14 -7.82 5.30 8.20
C LEU A 14 -9.31 4.99 8.25
N GLU A 15 -9.63 3.74 7.93
CA GLU A 15 -10.99 3.21 7.96
C GLU A 15 -11.02 2.02 8.92
N VAL A 16 -11.93 2.07 9.89
CA VAL A 16 -12.11 1.02 10.89
C VAL A 16 -13.59 0.77 11.11
N ASP A 17 -13.97 -0.47 11.41
CA ASP A 17 -15.37 -0.75 11.73
C ASP A 17 -15.79 -0.01 13.01
N SER A 18 -17.03 0.43 13.06
CA SER A 18 -17.65 1.10 14.21
C SER A 18 -17.49 0.37 15.54
N SER A 19 -17.34 -0.96 15.52
CA SER A 19 -17.09 -1.78 16.70
C SER A 19 -15.73 -1.49 17.37
N GLY A 20 -14.80 -0.88 16.63
CA GLY A 20 -13.49 -0.46 17.14
C GLY A 20 -13.48 0.92 17.83
N ALA A 21 -14.59 1.67 17.82
CA ALA A 21 -14.66 3.00 18.43
C ALA A 21 -14.20 3.00 19.91
N GLY A 22 -13.25 3.88 20.25
CA GLY A 22 -12.66 3.99 21.58
C GLY A 22 -11.58 2.95 21.91
N SER A 23 -11.27 2.04 20.98
CA SER A 23 -10.10 1.17 21.09
C SER A 23 -8.83 1.87 20.62
N GLU A 24 -7.71 1.49 21.21
CA GLU A 24 -6.38 1.92 20.80
C GLU A 24 -5.84 0.98 19.70
N ILE A 25 -5.43 1.53 18.57
CA ILE A 25 -4.84 0.80 17.44
C ILE A 25 -3.52 1.45 17.02
N ASP A 26 -2.64 0.68 16.40
CA ASP A 26 -1.39 1.23 15.85
C ASP A 26 -1.58 1.70 14.40
N CYS A 27 -1.16 2.92 14.11
CA CYS A 27 -1.23 3.47 12.75
C CYS A 27 -0.25 2.74 11.82
N PRO A 28 -0.67 2.19 10.67
CA PRO A 28 0.21 1.46 9.75
C PRO A 28 1.27 2.34 9.07
N SER A 29 1.08 3.66 9.05
CA SER A 29 1.98 4.59 8.37
C SER A 29 3.06 5.18 9.28
N CYS A 30 2.78 5.32 10.57
CA CYS A 30 3.73 5.92 11.53
C CYS A 30 3.98 5.09 12.80
N ALA A 31 3.33 3.93 12.93
CA ALA A 31 3.43 3.01 14.07
C ALA A 31 3.13 3.66 15.44
N GLU A 32 2.36 4.76 15.45
CA GLU A 32 1.91 5.38 16.68
C GLU A 32 0.55 4.80 17.09
N SER A 33 0.39 4.53 18.38
CA SER A 33 -0.88 4.15 18.98
C SER A 33 -1.85 5.34 18.96
N ILE A 34 -3.03 5.13 18.39
CA ILE A 34 -4.08 6.12 18.18
C ILE A 34 -5.41 5.56 18.71
N GLU A 35 -6.19 6.42 19.35
CA GLU A 35 -7.54 6.06 19.78
C GLU A 35 -8.54 6.29 18.64
N ILE A 36 -9.36 5.27 18.35
CA ILE A 36 -10.40 5.38 17.33
C ILE A 36 -11.49 6.34 17.82
N PRO A 37 -11.78 7.43 17.10
CA PRO A 37 -12.82 8.38 17.51
C PRO A 37 -14.22 7.74 17.46
N GLN A 38 -15.07 8.16 18.38
CA GLN A 38 -16.47 7.72 18.41
C GLN A 38 -17.21 8.21 17.15
N VAL A 39 -18.16 7.39 16.68
CA VAL A 39 -19.07 7.75 15.59
C VAL A 39 -19.77 9.09 15.89
N GLY A 40 -19.65 10.05 14.97
CA GLY A 40 -20.27 11.37 15.12
C GLY A 40 -19.41 12.43 15.82
N THR A 41 -18.15 12.14 16.13
CA THR A 41 -17.19 13.15 16.60
C THR A 41 -16.78 14.09 15.45
N LYS A 42 -16.52 15.36 15.76
CA LYS A 42 -16.10 16.37 14.77
C LYS A 42 -14.84 15.91 14.03
N GLY A 43 -14.97 15.55 12.75
CA GLY A 43 -13.87 15.05 11.91
C GLY A 43 -14.00 13.60 11.45
N THR A 44 -15.04 12.86 11.88
CA THR A 44 -15.32 11.49 11.39
C THR A 44 -16.39 11.49 10.30
N ARG A 45 -16.23 10.64 9.29
CA ARG A 45 -17.28 10.33 8.29
C ARG A 45 -17.64 8.85 8.37
N THR A 46 -18.88 8.50 8.04
CA THR A 46 -19.32 7.11 8.03
C THR A 46 -19.74 6.69 6.62
N SER A 47 -19.25 5.54 6.18
CA SER A 47 -19.56 5.00 4.85
C SER A 47 -20.86 4.20 4.88
N GLY A 48 -21.94 4.83 4.42
CA GLY A 48 -23.25 4.23 4.10
C GLY A 48 -24.22 4.10 5.29
N ALA A 49 -25.52 4.33 5.17
CA ALA A 49 -26.37 4.94 4.15
C ALA A 49 -27.73 5.17 4.85
N ASP A 50 -28.42 6.26 4.53
CA ASP A 50 -29.90 6.38 4.47
C ASP A 50 -30.75 6.06 5.72
N THR A 51 -31.56 7.05 6.11
CA THR A 51 -32.96 6.92 6.51
C THR A 51 -33.47 5.53 6.89
N SER A 52 -33.57 5.23 8.20
CA SER A 52 -34.75 4.63 8.88
C SER A 52 -34.34 4.04 10.22
N GLY A 53 -34.84 4.65 11.31
CA GLY A 53 -34.57 4.18 12.66
C GLY A 53 -35.17 2.81 12.97
N ARG A 54 -34.46 2.03 13.81
CA ARG A 54 -34.98 1.29 14.97
C ARG A 54 -33.86 0.53 15.70
N ILE A 55 -33.86 0.63 17.02
CA ILE A 55 -33.02 -0.08 18.00
C ILE A 55 -33.84 -1.25 18.59
N PRO A 56 -33.23 -2.41 18.93
CA PRO A 56 -33.26 -2.90 20.34
C PRO A 56 -31.90 -3.55 20.75
N VAL A 57 -31.15 -3.11 21.77
CA VAL A 57 -31.18 -3.42 23.25
C VAL A 57 -31.56 -4.89 23.53
N ALA A 58 -30.78 -5.78 24.17
CA ALA A 58 -30.17 -5.76 25.53
C ALA A 58 -29.19 -6.97 25.80
N PRO A 59 -28.51 -7.09 26.99
CA PRO A 59 -27.09 -7.53 27.14
C PRO A 59 -26.83 -8.84 28.01
N PRO A 60 -25.69 -9.09 28.73
CA PRO A 60 -24.87 -10.34 28.71
C PRO A 60 -24.93 -11.18 30.02
N PRO A 61 -24.06 -12.21 30.24
CA PRO A 61 -22.99 -12.02 31.25
C PRO A 61 -21.66 -12.81 31.08
N SER A 62 -20.58 -12.13 31.49
CA SER A 62 -19.35 -12.56 32.22
C SER A 62 -18.79 -13.99 32.20
N ALA A 63 -17.47 -14.11 31.98
CA ALA A 63 -16.51 -14.61 33.00
C ALA A 63 -15.07 -14.65 32.46
N ASN A 64 -14.15 -13.89 33.08
CA ASN A 64 -12.71 -14.05 32.94
C ASN A 64 -12.19 -15.03 34.01
N PRO A 65 -11.33 -16.02 33.69
CA PRO A 65 -10.60 -16.78 34.70
C PRO A 65 -9.08 -16.56 34.57
N ILE A 66 -8.59 -15.42 35.02
CA ILE A 66 -7.21 -15.31 35.51
C ILE A 66 -7.31 -15.33 37.02
N GLY A 67 -6.98 -16.48 37.64
CA GLY A 67 -6.89 -16.55 39.08
C GLY A 67 -7.19 -17.91 39.70
N THR A 68 -6.43 -18.95 39.36
CA THR A 68 -6.18 -19.99 40.37
C THR A 68 -4.90 -20.78 40.09
N SER A 69 -4.02 -20.74 41.10
CA SER A 69 -3.02 -21.75 41.47
C SER A 69 -1.56 -21.49 41.09
N ALA A 70 -0.87 -20.99 42.11
CA ALA A 70 0.56 -21.13 42.35
C ALA A 70 0.95 -22.59 42.60
N ALA A 71 2.22 -22.90 42.30
CA ALA A 71 3.02 -23.97 42.90
C ALA A 71 2.53 -25.43 42.73
N ALA A 72 2.95 -26.05 41.63
CA ALA A 72 3.33 -27.46 41.64
C ALA A 72 4.70 -27.61 40.98
N LYS A 73 5.74 -27.77 41.79
CA LYS A 73 7.03 -28.30 41.35
C LYS A 73 6.78 -29.66 40.71
N VAL A 74 6.91 -29.75 39.39
CA VAL A 74 7.00 -31.03 38.68
C VAL A 74 8.45 -31.17 38.24
N GLU A 75 9.21 -32.02 38.92
CA GLU A 75 10.52 -32.47 38.45
C GLU A 75 10.33 -33.26 37.15
N MET A 76 10.56 -32.61 36.03
CA MET A 76 10.62 -33.28 34.74
C MET A 76 11.99 -33.94 34.59
N HIS A 77 12.03 -35.25 34.80
CA HIS A 77 13.14 -36.08 34.37
C HIS A 77 13.08 -36.22 32.84
N LEU A 78 13.70 -35.26 32.15
CA LEU A 78 13.83 -35.26 30.70
C LEU A 78 14.87 -36.31 30.27
N LYS A 79 14.39 -37.49 29.84
CA LYS A 79 15.23 -38.42 29.08
C LYS A 79 15.34 -37.91 27.65
N VAL A 80 16.49 -37.34 27.29
CA VAL A 80 16.80 -36.98 25.91
C VAL A 80 17.01 -38.27 25.11
N PRO A 81 16.20 -38.56 24.08
CA PRO A 81 16.45 -39.69 23.20
C PRO A 81 17.73 -39.42 22.40
N VAL A 82 18.77 -40.21 22.63
CA VAL A 82 19.98 -40.18 21.81
C VAL A 82 19.64 -40.86 20.48
N ARG A 83 19.42 -40.07 19.42
CA ARG A 83 19.27 -40.59 18.06
C ARG A 83 20.64 -41.03 17.53
N THR A 84 20.73 -42.25 17.02
CA THR A 84 21.93 -42.85 16.40
C THR A 84 22.12 -42.49 14.93
N THR A 85 21.26 -41.62 14.36
CA THR A 85 21.39 -41.15 12.97
C THR A 85 22.15 -39.82 12.92
N PRO A 86 23.13 -39.65 12.00
CA PRO A 86 23.84 -38.38 11.86
C PRO A 86 22.86 -37.24 11.54
N GLY A 87 23.02 -36.12 12.23
CA GLY A 87 22.12 -34.96 12.12
C GLY A 87 22.09 -34.43 10.69
N GLU A 88 20.88 -34.24 10.17
CA GLU A 88 20.67 -33.58 8.89
C GLU A 88 21.17 -32.13 8.99
N SER A 89 22.08 -31.77 8.09
CA SER A 89 22.69 -30.43 8.07
C SER A 89 21.63 -29.40 7.70
N LEU A 90 21.08 -28.71 8.70
CA LEU A 90 20.16 -27.58 8.56
C LEU A 90 20.86 -26.28 8.12
N ILE A 91 22.00 -26.38 7.44
CA ILE A 91 22.66 -25.22 6.86
C ILE A 91 22.03 -24.99 5.49
N THR A 92 20.94 -24.23 5.47
CA THR A 92 20.40 -23.68 4.23
C THR A 92 21.52 -22.88 3.57
N LYS A 93 21.88 -23.28 2.36
CA LYS A 93 22.87 -22.60 1.52
C LYS A 93 22.59 -21.10 1.57
N ALA A 94 23.56 -20.34 2.10
CA ALA A 94 23.44 -18.90 2.28
C ALA A 94 22.91 -18.25 1.00
N LEU A 95 21.88 -17.43 1.15
CA LEU A 95 21.32 -16.65 0.05
C LEU A 95 22.45 -15.87 -0.63
N VAL A 96 22.41 -15.88 -1.96
CA VAL A 96 23.42 -15.28 -2.83
C VAL A 96 23.72 -13.85 -2.35
N PRO A 97 25.00 -13.45 -2.27
CA PRO A 97 25.41 -12.14 -1.76
C PRO A 97 24.65 -10.98 -2.44
N LEU A 98 24.19 -10.03 -1.64
CA LEU A 98 23.47 -8.79 -2.02
C LEU A 98 24.16 -7.98 -3.13
N GLU A 99 25.45 -8.24 -3.37
CA GLU A 99 26.29 -7.74 -4.46
C GLU A 99 25.69 -8.00 -5.87
N VAL A 100 24.92 -9.08 -6.06
CA VAL A 100 24.25 -9.38 -7.34
C VAL A 100 22.97 -8.54 -7.52
N SER A 101 22.32 -8.12 -6.43
CA SER A 101 21.17 -7.20 -6.46
C SER A 101 21.61 -5.74 -6.63
N ALA A 102 22.82 -5.39 -6.18
CA ALA A 102 23.35 -4.03 -6.29
C ALA A 102 23.60 -3.57 -7.75
N LYS A 103 23.86 -4.48 -8.69
CA LYS A 103 24.00 -4.11 -10.12
C LYS A 103 22.69 -3.66 -10.77
N GLU A 104 21.54 -3.96 -10.18
CA GLU A 104 20.23 -3.48 -10.63
C GLU A 104 19.96 -2.04 -10.11
N SER A 105 20.68 -1.61 -9.07
CA SER A 105 20.49 -0.32 -8.40
C SER A 105 21.24 0.87 -9.04
N ASP A 106 22.14 0.63 -10.00
CA ASP A 106 22.87 1.70 -10.72
C ASP A 106 22.01 2.45 -11.74
N LYS A 107 20.79 1.98 -12.02
CA LYS A 107 19.86 2.67 -12.92
C LYS A 107 19.31 3.93 -12.25
N LYS A 108 19.75 5.08 -12.75
CA LYS A 108 19.27 6.39 -12.30
C LYS A 108 17.79 6.56 -12.66
N VAL A 109 17.03 7.21 -11.78
CA VAL A 109 15.65 7.59 -12.08
C VAL A 109 15.67 8.67 -13.17
N LYS A 110 14.88 8.45 -14.22
CA LYS A 110 14.70 9.31 -15.39
C LYS A 110 13.21 9.58 -15.59
N VAL A 111 12.92 10.68 -16.28
CA VAL A 111 11.56 11.09 -16.64
C VAL A 111 11.48 11.28 -18.14
N LYS A 112 10.42 10.75 -18.76
CA LYS A 112 10.09 10.97 -20.16
C LYS A 112 8.64 11.42 -20.27
N THR A 113 8.45 12.59 -20.87
CA THR A 113 7.12 13.05 -21.29
C THR A 113 6.94 12.78 -22.77
N ILE A 114 5.81 12.19 -23.14
CA ILE A 114 5.41 11.96 -24.53
C ILE A 114 4.10 12.72 -24.72
N ARG A 115 4.09 13.72 -25.60
CA ARG A 115 2.91 14.54 -25.90
C ARG A 115 2.19 13.98 -27.12
N HIS A 116 0.86 14.00 -27.13
CA HIS A 116 0.06 13.54 -28.27
C HIS A 116 0.44 14.26 -29.56
N THR A 117 0.53 15.60 -29.53
CA THR A 117 0.93 16.41 -30.68
C THR A 117 2.29 16.01 -31.29
N ASP A 118 3.26 15.52 -30.49
CA ASP A 118 4.58 15.10 -31.00
C ASP A 118 4.52 13.74 -31.71
N CYS A 119 3.43 12.99 -31.57
CA CYS A 119 3.22 11.67 -32.14
C CYS A 119 2.28 11.67 -33.36
N VAL A 120 1.78 12.85 -33.77
CA VAL A 120 0.93 12.98 -34.95
C VAL A 120 1.81 13.20 -36.19
N GLU A 121 1.94 12.16 -37.01
CA GLU A 121 2.75 12.19 -38.23
C GLU A 121 1.84 12.09 -39.47
N VAL A 122 1.86 13.11 -40.33
CA VAL A 122 1.09 13.15 -41.60
C VAL A 122 -0.42 12.88 -41.37
N GLY A 123 -0.96 13.37 -40.24
CA GLY A 123 -2.37 13.18 -39.87
C GLY A 123 -2.70 11.79 -39.30
N HIS A 124 -1.72 10.90 -39.16
CA HIS A 124 -1.87 9.64 -38.46
C HIS A 124 -1.42 9.78 -37.01
N ASP A 125 -2.30 9.41 -36.10
CA ASP A 125 -1.99 9.34 -34.67
C ASP A 125 -1.17 8.06 -34.38
N ARG A 126 0.09 8.24 -33.96
CA ARG A 126 0.99 7.17 -33.54
C ARG A 126 1.33 7.23 -32.06
N PHE A 127 0.49 7.89 -31.26
CA PHE A 127 0.73 8.07 -29.84
C PHE A 127 0.89 6.73 -29.12
N ASP A 128 -0.09 5.83 -29.29
CA ASP A 128 -0.07 4.52 -28.64
C ASP A 128 1.13 3.67 -29.07
N GLU A 129 1.49 3.71 -30.35
CA GLU A 129 2.68 3.04 -30.86
C GLU A 129 3.96 3.58 -30.23
N THR A 130 4.09 4.90 -30.14
CA THR A 130 5.27 5.57 -29.55
C THR A 130 5.41 5.24 -28.07
N VAL A 131 4.31 5.31 -27.32
CA VAL A 131 4.28 4.97 -25.89
C VAL A 131 4.59 3.49 -25.69
N THR A 132 3.96 2.59 -26.47
CA THR A 132 4.21 1.15 -26.39
C THR A 132 5.67 0.82 -26.68
N ASN A 133 6.24 1.38 -27.74
CA ASN A 133 7.64 1.19 -28.11
C ASN A 133 8.59 1.68 -27.02
N PHE A 134 8.24 2.77 -26.33
CA PHE A 134 9.02 3.25 -25.19
C PHE A 134 8.94 2.29 -23.99
N LEU A 135 7.73 1.83 -23.63
CA LEU A 135 7.53 0.91 -22.52
C LEU A 135 8.25 -0.43 -22.76
N VAL A 136 8.21 -0.97 -23.98
CA VAL A 136 8.93 -2.19 -24.37
C VAL A 136 10.45 -2.00 -24.25
N LYS A 137 10.98 -0.85 -24.67
CA LYS A 137 12.42 -0.55 -24.57
C LYS A 137 12.90 -0.42 -23.12
N VAL A 138 12.08 0.19 -22.26
CA VAL A 138 12.42 0.37 -20.84
C VAL A 138 12.26 -0.94 -20.07
N GLY A 139 11.23 -1.72 -20.39
CA GLY A 139 10.87 -2.95 -19.69
C GLY A 139 10.07 -2.68 -18.41
N GLU A 140 9.10 -3.54 -18.12
CA GLU A 140 8.13 -3.38 -17.04
C GLU A 140 8.78 -3.18 -15.66
N ALA A 141 9.80 -3.98 -15.33
CA ALA A 141 10.51 -3.91 -14.05
C ALA A 141 11.20 -2.56 -13.79
N ASN A 142 11.42 -1.75 -14.83
CA ASN A 142 12.09 -0.46 -14.72
C ASN A 142 11.10 0.71 -14.67
N ILE A 143 9.80 0.47 -14.87
CA ILE A 143 8.77 1.51 -14.78
C ILE A 143 8.46 1.79 -13.32
N VAL A 144 8.52 3.07 -12.94
CA VAL A 144 8.21 3.54 -11.59
C VAL A 144 6.81 4.13 -11.52
N ASN A 145 6.42 4.92 -12.52
CA ASN A 145 5.11 5.55 -12.59
C ASN A 145 4.74 5.93 -14.03
N ILE A 146 3.45 5.85 -14.37
CA ILE A 146 2.87 6.34 -15.62
C ILE A 146 1.69 7.23 -15.24
N SER A 147 1.75 8.52 -15.58
CA SER A 147 0.70 9.48 -15.24
C SER A 147 0.19 10.22 -16.48
N PRO A 148 -1.13 10.24 -16.73
CA PRO A 148 -1.70 11.06 -17.78
C PRO A 148 -1.61 12.55 -17.39
N LEU A 149 -1.40 13.39 -18.38
CA LEU A 149 -1.36 14.84 -18.25
C LEU A 149 -2.28 15.46 -19.30
N THR A 150 -3.00 16.51 -18.91
CA THR A 150 -3.73 17.37 -19.85
C THR A 150 -3.09 18.76 -19.78
N TYR A 151 -2.82 19.35 -20.94
CA TYR A 151 -2.15 20.63 -21.03
C TYR A 151 -2.72 21.46 -22.18
N THR A 152 -2.50 22.76 -22.13
CA THR A 152 -2.90 23.68 -23.20
C THR A 152 -1.67 24.26 -23.88
N HIS A 153 -1.68 24.31 -25.20
CA HIS A 153 -0.61 24.93 -25.98
C HIS A 153 -1.17 25.74 -27.16
N ILE A 154 -0.36 26.62 -27.72
CA ILE A 154 -0.70 27.32 -28.95
C ILE A 154 -0.31 26.42 -30.11
N ASP A 155 -1.29 25.95 -30.87
CA ASP A 155 -1.03 25.16 -32.06
C ASP A 155 -0.39 26.04 -33.14
N ILE A 156 0.69 25.54 -33.74
CA ILE A 156 1.50 26.27 -34.73
C ILE A 156 0.69 26.51 -36.01
N SER A 157 -0.20 25.58 -36.37
CA SER A 157 -0.96 25.67 -37.62
C SER A 157 -2.12 26.66 -37.54
N SER A 158 -2.86 26.65 -36.43
CA SER A 158 -4.07 27.44 -36.27
C SER A 158 -3.88 28.72 -35.44
N GLN A 159 -2.74 28.89 -34.77
CA GLN A 159 -2.48 29.96 -33.78
C GLN A 159 -3.54 30.05 -32.68
N LYS A 160 -4.27 28.97 -32.44
CA LYS A 160 -5.29 28.87 -31.40
C LYS A 160 -4.74 28.14 -30.20
N LEU A 161 -5.31 28.47 -29.04
CA LEU A 161 -5.03 27.77 -27.80
C LEU A 161 -5.83 26.46 -27.80
N VAL A 162 -5.12 25.34 -27.92
CA VAL A 162 -5.67 23.99 -28.02
C VAL A 162 -5.38 23.24 -26.73
N THR A 163 -6.36 22.48 -26.25
CA THR A 163 -6.18 21.55 -25.13
C THR A 163 -5.80 20.20 -25.69
N ASP A 164 -4.72 19.62 -25.16
CA ASP A 164 -4.14 18.36 -25.60
C ASP A 164 -3.73 17.49 -24.39
N TYR A 165 -3.34 16.25 -24.63
CA TYR A 165 -2.92 15.30 -23.61
C TYR A 165 -1.51 14.75 -23.85
N ALA A 166 -0.92 14.25 -22.78
CA ALA A 166 0.41 13.67 -22.74
C ALA A 166 0.47 12.56 -21.70
N VAL A 167 1.52 11.76 -21.74
CA VAL A 167 1.87 10.82 -20.68
C VAL A 167 3.25 11.14 -20.14
N LEU A 168 3.37 11.17 -18.81
CA LEU A 168 4.64 11.30 -18.11
C LEU A 168 5.00 9.94 -17.52
N ILE A 169 6.16 9.44 -17.89
CA ILE A 169 6.68 8.15 -17.48
C ILE A 169 7.94 8.37 -16.65
N VAL A 170 7.90 7.93 -15.39
CA VAL A 170 9.07 7.88 -14.51
C VAL A 170 9.60 6.45 -14.55
N TYR A 171 10.89 6.29 -14.81
CA TYR A 171 11.51 4.98 -14.99
C TYR A 171 12.96 4.96 -14.54
N ARG A 172 13.53 3.77 -14.33
CA ARG A 172 14.93 3.55 -13.99
C ARG A 172 15.69 3.10 -15.24
N GLY A 173 16.68 3.87 -15.69
CA GLY A 173 17.50 3.44 -16.84
C GLY A 173 18.63 4.35 -17.20
#